data_AF-A0A085ZF60-F1
#
_entry.id   AF-A0A085ZF60-F1
#
_cell.length_a   1.000
_cell.length_b   1.000
_cell.length_c   1.000
_cell.angle_alpha   90.00
_cell.angle_beta   90.00
_cell.angle_gamma   90.00
#
_symmetry.space_group_name_H-M   'P 1'
#
loop_
_entity.id
_entity.type
_entity.pdbx_description
1 polymer ?
#
loop_
_entity_poly.entity_id
_entity_poly.type
_entity_poly.pdbx_seq_one_letter_code
_entity_poly.pdbx_strand_id
1 'polypeptide(L)'
;MNFKAKHFLHKLNLIAILGFTFFAGTIAIAQNGTYELKNKNGSYCYISIVKKGNHIDAEIFAWWNTASARTGLYYGEGTLIGNQCTLKSDENDPECKVTLVLEQDKIRASFENCAVDNVPEDFNGVYSKITNATAGDYRVSVPRSYFHKKPDAASKLNSYVVKGNKVTLNMDRIEAGNWVYVYYVDSKGKETAGYVVLTDLRKMEK
;
A
#
# COMPACT_ATOMS: atom_id res chain seq x y z
N MET A 1 37.45 -77.54 -35.01
CA MET A 1 36.36 -76.97 -35.84
C MET A 1 35.55 -76.00 -35.00
N ASN A 2 35.23 -74.84 -35.58
CA ASN A 2 34.36 -73.75 -35.13
C ASN A 2 34.80 -72.78 -34.03
N PHE A 3 35.23 -71.61 -34.51
CA PHE A 3 35.28 -70.31 -33.86
C PHE A 3 33.91 -69.84 -33.35
N LYS A 4 33.90 -69.07 -32.24
CA LYS A 4 33.06 -67.87 -32.11
C LYS A 4 33.62 -66.93 -31.05
N ALA A 5 34.18 -65.81 -31.51
CA ALA A 5 34.33 -64.59 -30.74
C ALA A 5 32.97 -63.85 -30.71
N LYS A 6 32.59 -63.28 -29.57
CA LYS A 6 31.68 -62.12 -29.44
C LYS A 6 31.86 -61.54 -28.03
N HIS A 7 32.55 -60.41 -27.88
CA HIS A 7 32.02 -59.04 -27.93
C HIS A 7 30.99 -58.72 -26.83
N PHE A 8 31.39 -57.75 -26.00
CA PHE A 8 30.65 -56.50 -25.72
C PHE A 8 29.85 -56.34 -24.42
N LEU A 9 30.28 -55.27 -23.71
CA LEU A 9 29.54 -54.30 -22.89
C LEU A 9 29.21 -54.57 -21.41
N HIS A 10 30.02 -53.88 -20.59
CA HIS A 10 29.63 -52.99 -19.48
C HIS A 10 28.12 -52.77 -19.24
N LYS A 11 27.72 -52.96 -17.98
CA LYS A 11 26.65 -52.17 -17.36
C LYS A 11 27.24 -51.41 -16.18
N LEU A 12 27.67 -50.17 -16.42
CA LEU A 12 27.85 -49.16 -15.38
C LEU A 12 26.45 -48.60 -15.07
N ASN A 13 25.96 -48.80 -13.85
CA ASN A 13 24.78 -48.10 -13.35
C ASN A 13 25.19 -46.68 -12.95
N LEU A 14 24.97 -45.73 -13.85
CA LEU A 14 25.05 -44.30 -13.55
C LEU A 14 23.70 -43.87 -12.96
N ILE A 15 23.66 -43.68 -11.64
CA ILE A 15 22.53 -43.05 -10.95
C ILE A 15 22.60 -41.56 -11.25
N ALA A 16 21.72 -41.09 -12.13
CA ALA A 16 21.52 -39.67 -12.38
C ALA A 16 20.75 -39.06 -11.19
N ILE A 17 21.46 -38.30 -10.35
CA ILE A 17 20.86 -37.45 -9.32
C ILE A 17 20.29 -36.23 -10.04
N LEU A 18 18.99 -36.25 -10.31
CA LEU A 18 18.24 -35.11 -10.83
C LEU A 18 18.10 -34.09 -9.68
N GLY A 19 19.02 -33.13 -9.61
CA GLY A 19 18.91 -31.99 -8.71
C GLY A 19 17.82 -31.04 -9.21
N PHE A 20 16.58 -31.22 -8.73
CA PHE A 20 15.52 -30.23 -8.89
C PHE A 20 15.83 -29.06 -7.94
N THR A 21 16.55 -28.06 -8.43
CA THR A 21 16.69 -26.78 -7.75
C THR A 21 15.34 -26.08 -7.76
N PHE A 22 14.59 -26.20 -6.66
CA PHE A 22 13.46 -25.34 -6.36
C PHE A 22 13.99 -23.91 -6.23
N PHE A 23 13.87 -23.11 -7.29
CA PHE A 23 13.90 -21.66 -7.15
C PHE A 23 12.65 -21.26 -6.37
N ALA A 24 12.76 -21.23 -5.03
CA ALA A 24 11.81 -20.53 -4.18
C ALA A 24 12.00 -19.03 -4.43
N GLY A 25 11.50 -18.55 -5.57
CA GLY A 25 11.34 -17.13 -5.80
C GLY A 25 10.39 -16.61 -4.73
N THR A 26 10.91 -15.81 -3.81
CA THR A 26 10.09 -15.05 -2.86
C THR A 26 9.20 -14.14 -3.70
N ILE A 27 7.95 -14.53 -3.89
CA ILE A 27 6.95 -13.65 -4.48
C ILE A 27 6.80 -12.52 -3.45
N ALA A 28 7.33 -11.34 -3.76
CA ALA A 28 7.07 -10.15 -2.96
C ALA A 28 5.57 -9.85 -3.07
N ILE A 29 4.79 -10.33 -2.10
CA ILE A 29 3.38 -10.00 -2.00
C ILE A 29 3.32 -8.61 -1.38
N ALA A 30 3.35 -7.60 -2.24
CA ALA A 30 2.95 -6.27 -1.81
C ALA A 30 1.51 -6.32 -1.30
N GLN A 31 1.30 -5.81 -0.09
CA GLN A 31 -0.01 -5.83 0.55
C GLN A 31 -0.65 -4.45 0.48
N ASN A 32 -1.97 -4.41 0.34
CA ASN A 32 -2.72 -3.16 0.50
C ASN A 32 -2.39 -2.53 1.85
N GLY A 33 -2.28 -1.20 1.87
CA GLY A 33 -2.00 -0.46 3.08
C GLY A 33 -1.38 0.90 2.83
N THR A 34 -1.06 1.57 3.92
CA THR A 34 -0.38 2.86 3.91
C THR A 34 1.03 2.72 4.46
N TYR A 35 1.96 3.35 3.77
CA TYR A 35 3.38 3.32 4.01
C TYR A 35 3.90 4.73 4.27
N GLU A 36 4.90 4.85 5.13
CA GLU A 36 5.39 6.13 5.63
C GLU A 36 6.90 6.28 5.43
N LEU A 37 7.31 7.48 5.04
CA LEU A 37 8.67 7.99 5.14
C LEU A 37 8.66 9.23 6.03
N LYS A 38 9.42 9.22 7.14
CA LYS A 38 9.67 10.42 7.97
C LYS A 38 11.12 10.86 7.83
N ASN A 39 11.30 12.16 7.60
CA ASN A 39 12.61 12.79 7.51
C ASN A 39 13.01 13.44 8.84
N LYS A 40 14.32 13.65 9.04
CA LYS A 40 14.87 14.21 10.29
C LYS A 40 14.40 15.64 10.58
N ASN A 41 14.04 16.40 9.54
CA ASN A 41 13.49 17.76 9.66
C ASN A 41 11.99 17.76 10.05
N GLY A 42 11.39 16.59 10.30
CA GLY A 42 9.97 16.45 10.64
C GLY A 42 9.03 16.40 9.44
N SER A 43 9.53 16.55 8.21
CA SER A 43 8.71 16.31 7.02
C SER A 43 8.36 14.83 6.91
N TYR A 44 7.21 14.53 6.32
CA TYR A 44 6.78 13.14 6.10
C TYR A 44 6.02 13.00 4.80
N CYS A 45 6.00 11.76 4.29
CA CYS A 45 5.21 11.37 3.15
C CYS A 45 4.52 10.04 3.42
N TYR A 46 3.28 9.94 2.98
CA TYR A 46 2.48 8.74 3.02
C TYR A 46 2.16 8.27 1.61
N ILE A 47 2.28 6.96 1.37
CA ILE A 47 1.85 6.30 0.14
C ILE A 47 0.82 5.24 0.52
N SER A 48 -0.43 5.43 0.12
CA SER A 48 -1.50 4.44 0.25
C SER A 48 -1.64 3.66 -1.05
N ILE A 49 -1.48 2.34 -0.98
CA ILE A 49 -1.54 1.45 -2.14
C ILE A 49 -2.73 0.51 -2.03
N VAL A 50 -3.50 0.42 -3.13
CA VAL A 50 -4.49 -0.63 -3.37
C VAL A 50 -4.06 -1.46 -4.57
N LYS A 51 -3.76 -2.73 -4.34
CA LYS A 51 -3.41 -3.73 -5.35
C LYS A 51 -4.64 -4.58 -5.71
N LYS A 52 -4.99 -4.61 -6.99
CA LYS A 52 -6.06 -5.44 -7.57
C LYS A 52 -5.45 -6.31 -8.68
N GLY A 53 -5.08 -7.54 -8.35
CA GLY A 53 -4.30 -8.38 -9.27
C GLY A 53 -2.93 -7.75 -9.55
N ASN A 54 -2.69 -7.38 -10.81
CA ASN A 54 -1.48 -6.64 -11.23
C ASN A 54 -1.72 -5.13 -11.37
N HIS A 55 -2.92 -4.63 -11.12
CA HIS A 55 -3.19 -3.20 -11.11
C HIS A 55 -2.88 -2.59 -9.74
N ILE A 56 -2.31 -1.40 -9.72
CA ILE A 56 -2.01 -0.61 -8.52
C ILE A 56 -2.68 0.74 -8.65
N ASP A 57 -3.53 1.06 -7.68
CA ASP A 57 -4.01 2.42 -7.41
C ASP A 57 -3.19 2.99 -6.24
N ALA A 58 -2.71 4.22 -6.35
CA ALA A 58 -1.96 4.86 -5.28
C ALA A 58 -2.39 6.31 -5.05
N GLU A 59 -2.47 6.67 -3.76
CA GLU A 59 -2.62 8.04 -3.29
C GLU A 59 -1.42 8.41 -2.43
N ILE A 60 -0.83 9.57 -2.69
CA ILE A 60 0.39 10.04 -2.06
C ILE A 60 0.11 11.41 -1.44
N PHE A 61 0.48 11.56 -0.17
CA PHE A 61 0.42 12.81 0.55
C PHE A 61 1.79 13.14 1.14
N ALA A 62 2.25 14.37 0.92
CA ALA A 62 3.51 14.87 1.44
C ALA A 62 3.29 16.12 2.28
N TRP A 63 4.02 16.25 3.40
CA TRP A 63 4.07 17.45 4.22
C TRP A 63 5.52 17.83 4.52
N TRP A 64 5.91 19.07 4.17
CA TRP A 64 7.30 19.52 4.29
C TRP A 64 7.70 19.99 5.68
N ASN A 65 6.77 20.12 6.61
CA ASN A 65 7.01 20.75 7.91
C ASN A 65 7.60 22.18 7.78
N THR A 66 7.13 22.95 6.78
CA THR A 66 7.46 24.38 6.66
C THR A 66 6.49 25.23 7.47
N ALA A 67 6.88 26.45 7.81
CA ALA A 67 6.00 27.43 8.46
C ALA A 67 4.74 27.76 7.63
N SER A 68 4.82 27.64 6.30
CA SER A 68 3.68 27.79 5.40
C SER A 68 2.76 26.56 5.33
N ALA A 69 3.04 25.52 6.10
CA ALA A 69 2.32 24.24 6.09
C ALA A 69 2.21 23.63 4.69
N ARG A 70 3.29 23.70 3.90
CA ARG A 70 3.29 23.20 2.53
C ARG A 70 2.97 21.71 2.50
N THR A 71 2.00 21.34 1.65
CA THR A 71 1.62 19.96 1.34
C THR A 71 1.69 19.68 -0.14
N GLY A 72 1.68 18.41 -0.51
CA GLY A 72 1.62 17.94 -1.89
C GLY A 72 0.77 16.68 -1.96
N LEU A 73 0.04 16.53 -3.07
CA LEU A 73 -0.85 15.40 -3.32
C LEU A 73 -0.57 14.84 -4.70
N TYR A 74 -0.58 13.51 -4.80
CA TYR A 74 -0.49 12.82 -6.09
C TYR A 74 -1.40 11.60 -6.09
N TYR A 75 -2.14 11.44 -7.17
CA TYR A 75 -2.99 10.29 -7.44
C TYR A 75 -2.54 9.66 -8.74
N GLY A 76 -2.27 8.37 -8.73
CA GLY A 76 -1.90 7.68 -9.94
C GLY A 76 -2.18 6.20 -9.89
N GLU A 77 -2.23 5.61 -11.07
CA GLU A 77 -2.42 4.18 -11.26
C GLU A 77 -1.34 3.61 -12.16
N GLY A 78 -1.13 2.29 -12.08
CA GLY A 78 -0.18 1.62 -12.93
C GLY A 78 -0.25 0.11 -12.86
N THR A 79 0.46 -0.53 -13.79
CA THR A 79 0.55 -1.99 -13.85
C THR A 79 1.84 -2.46 -13.18
N LEU A 80 1.70 -3.44 -12.30
CA LEU A 80 2.79 -4.14 -11.65
C LEU A 80 3.47 -5.11 -12.63
N ILE A 81 4.75 -4.91 -12.87
CA ILE A 81 5.61 -5.78 -13.66
C ILE A 81 6.71 -6.31 -12.72
N GLY A 82 6.64 -7.60 -12.39
CA GLY A 82 7.46 -8.18 -11.32
C GLY A 82 7.05 -7.58 -9.97
N ASN A 83 7.94 -6.81 -9.35
CA ASN A 83 7.68 -6.07 -8.12
C ASN A 83 7.73 -4.55 -8.31
N GLN A 84 7.76 -4.06 -9.55
CA GLN A 84 7.85 -2.64 -9.85
C GLN A 84 6.58 -2.15 -10.55
N CYS A 85 6.13 -0.95 -10.19
CA CYS A 85 5.03 -0.26 -10.82
C CYS A 85 5.43 1.20 -11.07
N THR A 86 5.18 1.71 -12.28
CA THR A 86 5.27 3.14 -12.56
C THR A 86 3.85 3.69 -12.62
N LEU A 87 3.55 4.59 -11.69
CA LEU A 87 2.27 5.28 -11.63
C LEU A 87 2.22 6.37 -12.68
N LYS A 88 1.05 6.53 -13.30
CA LYS A 88 0.70 7.66 -14.14
C LYS A 88 -0.53 8.34 -13.55
N SER A 89 -0.55 9.66 -13.60
CA SER A 89 -1.71 10.47 -13.22
C SER A 89 -2.32 11.03 -14.50
N ASP A 90 -3.60 10.76 -14.74
CA ASP A 90 -4.32 11.34 -15.89
C ASP A 90 -4.69 12.82 -15.66
N GLU A 91 -4.56 13.32 -14.43
CA GLU A 91 -5.14 14.62 -14.03
C GLU A 91 -4.12 15.70 -13.62
N ASN A 92 -2.97 15.33 -13.02
CA ASN A 92 -2.18 16.30 -12.24
C ASN A 92 -0.86 16.74 -12.88
N ASP A 93 -0.13 15.83 -13.53
CA ASP A 93 1.19 16.11 -14.09
C ASP A 93 1.63 14.97 -15.03
N PRO A 94 1.51 15.14 -16.37
CA PRO A 94 1.83 14.07 -17.32
C PRO A 94 3.32 13.73 -17.38
N GLU A 95 4.20 14.64 -16.93
CA GLU A 95 5.65 14.44 -16.93
C GLU A 95 6.15 13.82 -15.62
N CYS A 96 5.40 13.98 -14.52
CA CYS A 96 5.67 13.34 -13.25
C CYS A 96 5.62 11.81 -13.38
N LYS A 97 6.71 11.16 -12.96
CA LYS A 97 6.81 9.71 -12.90
C LYS A 97 7.07 9.30 -11.47
N VAL A 98 6.14 8.52 -10.92
CA VAL A 98 6.33 7.89 -9.61
C VAL A 98 6.55 6.40 -9.80
N THR A 99 7.75 5.94 -9.50
CA THR A 99 8.13 4.53 -9.57
C THR A 99 8.13 3.92 -8.18
N LEU A 100 7.39 2.84 -8.01
CA LEU A 100 7.27 2.07 -6.78
C LEU A 100 7.87 0.70 -6.97
N VAL A 101 8.84 0.34 -6.14
CA VAL A 101 9.35 -1.03 -6.03
C VAL A 101 8.83 -1.60 -4.73
N LEU A 102 7.95 -2.59 -4.83
CA LEU A 102 7.28 -3.19 -3.70
C LEU A 102 8.13 -4.31 -3.10
N GLU A 103 8.31 -4.22 -1.80
CA GLU A 103 8.95 -5.20 -0.94
C GLU A 103 7.91 -5.54 0.16
N GLN A 104 7.96 -6.72 0.77
CA GLN A 104 6.88 -7.25 1.62
C GLN A 104 6.19 -6.21 2.54
N ASP A 105 6.96 -5.56 3.42
CA ASP A 105 6.47 -4.51 4.35
C ASP A 105 7.07 -3.13 4.05
N LYS A 106 7.64 -2.95 2.85
CA LYS A 106 8.32 -1.73 2.46
C LYS A 106 8.02 -1.35 1.01
N ILE A 107 8.11 -0.07 0.70
CA ILE A 107 8.10 0.38 -0.69
C ILE A 107 9.29 1.29 -0.88
N ARG A 108 10.06 1.05 -1.94
CA ARG A 108 11.00 2.05 -2.42
C ARG A 108 10.29 2.91 -3.45
N ALA A 109 10.16 4.20 -3.19
CA ALA A 109 9.56 5.16 -4.10
C ALA A 109 10.64 6.07 -4.71
N SER A 110 10.48 6.36 -6.00
CA SER A 110 11.23 7.37 -6.75
C SER A 110 10.23 8.29 -7.44
N PHE A 111 10.40 9.59 -7.29
CA PHE A 111 9.65 10.67 -7.89
C PHE A 111 10.59 11.37 -8.86
N GLU A 112 10.18 11.54 -10.11
CA GLU A 112 10.98 12.13 -11.18
C GLU A 112 10.11 13.13 -11.95
N ASN A 113 10.65 14.34 -12.17
CA ASN A 113 9.98 15.43 -12.90
C ASN A 113 8.60 15.85 -12.34
N CYS A 114 8.34 15.58 -11.06
CA CYS A 114 7.09 15.97 -10.42
C CYS A 114 7.14 17.43 -10.01
N ALA A 115 6.11 18.20 -10.39
CA ALA A 115 5.95 19.56 -9.91
C ALA A 115 5.97 19.58 -8.37
N VAL A 116 6.50 20.65 -7.80
CA VAL A 116 6.74 20.73 -6.35
C VAL A 116 5.44 20.83 -5.53
N ASP A 117 4.29 20.98 -6.19
CA ASP A 117 2.95 20.86 -5.59
C ASP A 117 2.37 19.43 -5.66
N ASN A 118 3.02 18.53 -6.41
CA ASN A 118 2.60 17.15 -6.70
C ASN A 118 3.56 16.07 -6.15
N VAL A 119 4.35 16.39 -5.12
CA VAL A 119 5.35 15.51 -4.49
C VAL A 119 6.69 15.40 -5.28
N PRO A 120 7.67 16.28 -5.00
CA PRO A 120 9.01 16.28 -5.59
C PRO A 120 9.95 15.23 -4.95
N GLU A 121 11.15 15.16 -5.54
CA GLU A 121 12.21 14.17 -5.31
C GLU A 121 12.74 14.09 -3.86
N ASP A 122 12.47 15.10 -3.01
CA ASP A 122 12.82 15.10 -1.58
C ASP A 122 12.25 13.90 -0.81
N PHE A 123 11.22 13.27 -1.37
CA PHE A 123 10.54 12.11 -0.79
C PHE A 123 10.93 10.78 -1.46
N ASN A 124 12.00 10.77 -2.25
CA ASN A 124 12.66 9.54 -2.69
C ASN A 124 13.18 8.75 -1.49
N GLY A 125 12.89 7.45 -1.44
CA GLY A 125 13.36 6.64 -0.33
C GLY A 125 12.59 5.36 -0.09
N VAL A 126 12.83 4.79 1.09
CA VAL A 126 12.20 3.55 1.54
C VAL A 126 11.15 3.87 2.59
N TYR A 127 9.91 3.52 2.27
CA TYR A 127 8.73 3.69 3.10
C TYR A 127 8.46 2.39 3.84
N SER A 128 8.02 2.49 5.10
CA SER A 128 7.64 1.33 5.92
C SER A 128 6.12 1.27 6.08
N LYS A 129 5.54 0.07 6.01
CA LYS A 129 4.10 -0.11 6.22
C LYS A 129 3.72 0.28 7.65
N ILE A 130 2.73 1.15 7.80
CA ILE A 130 2.22 1.59 9.12
C ILE A 130 0.81 1.08 9.42
N THR A 131 0.01 0.82 8.39
CA THR A 131 -1.34 0.26 8.55
C THR A 131 -1.80 -0.49 7.30
N ASN A 132 -2.77 -1.39 7.46
CA ASN A 132 -3.49 -2.03 6.37
C ASN A 132 -4.59 -1.14 5.78
N ALA A 133 -4.88 0.02 6.39
CA ALA A 133 -5.81 0.99 5.84
C ALA A 133 -5.24 1.68 4.59
N THR A 134 -6.13 2.07 3.67
CA THR A 134 -5.84 2.78 2.43
C THR A 134 -6.83 3.92 2.26
N ALA A 135 -6.39 5.02 1.64
CA ALA A 135 -7.23 6.20 1.40
C ALA A 135 -8.50 5.91 0.60
N GLY A 136 -9.56 6.65 0.90
CA GLY A 136 -10.85 6.60 0.21
C GLY A 136 -11.99 6.04 1.06
N ASP A 137 -13.04 5.56 0.40
CA ASP A 137 -14.30 5.22 1.06
C ASP A 137 -14.32 3.84 1.72
N TYR A 138 -14.98 3.78 2.88
CA TYR A 138 -15.22 2.59 3.67
C TYR A 138 -16.68 2.49 4.06
N ARG A 139 -17.15 1.25 4.23
CA ARG A 139 -18.47 0.94 4.74
C ARG A 139 -18.39 0.37 6.14
N VAL A 140 -19.21 0.89 7.06
CA VAL A 140 -19.33 0.34 8.41
C VAL A 140 -19.94 -1.07 8.33
N SER A 141 -19.28 -2.04 8.94
CA SER A 141 -19.64 -3.46 8.87
C SER A 141 -20.27 -4.01 10.16
N VAL A 142 -20.02 -3.35 11.28
CA VAL A 142 -20.58 -3.65 12.61
C VAL A 142 -21.86 -2.84 12.89
N PRO A 143 -22.73 -3.25 13.83
CA PRO A 143 -23.96 -2.51 14.15
C PRO A 143 -23.73 -1.03 14.50
N ARG A 144 -22.69 -0.74 15.30
CA ARG A 144 -22.26 0.62 15.66
C ARG A 144 -20.75 0.66 15.77
N SER A 145 -20.12 1.62 15.09
CA SER A 145 -18.72 1.98 15.30
C SER A 145 -18.66 3.36 15.94
N TYR A 146 -18.10 3.44 17.14
CA TYR A 146 -18.05 4.69 17.92
C TYR A 146 -16.84 5.51 17.50
N PHE A 147 -17.01 6.84 17.45
CA PHE A 147 -15.89 7.74 17.29
C PHE A 147 -15.08 7.85 18.58
N HIS A 148 -13.79 8.14 18.44
CA HIS A 148 -12.84 8.31 19.53
C HIS A 148 -12.03 9.59 19.29
N LYS A 149 -11.65 10.28 20.37
CA LYS A 149 -10.85 11.52 20.27
C LYS A 149 -9.39 11.23 19.89
N LYS A 150 -8.90 10.06 20.28
CA LYS A 150 -7.54 9.56 20.07
C LYS A 150 -7.62 8.13 19.54
N PRO A 151 -6.55 7.56 18.96
CA PRO A 151 -6.52 6.17 18.50
C PRO A 151 -6.40 5.18 19.67
N ASP A 152 -7.32 5.26 20.64
CA ASP A 152 -7.38 4.41 21.81
C ASP A 152 -8.84 4.24 22.29
N ALA A 153 -9.13 3.08 22.89
CA ALA A 153 -10.47 2.72 23.34
C ALA A 153 -10.98 3.55 24.54
N ALA A 154 -10.08 4.17 25.32
CA ALA A 154 -10.45 4.96 26.49
C ALA A 154 -11.04 6.33 26.10
N SER A 155 -10.73 6.81 24.89
CA SER A 155 -11.15 8.12 24.38
C SER A 155 -12.50 8.11 23.63
N LYS A 156 -13.32 7.08 23.86
CA LYS A 156 -14.63 6.87 23.21
C LYS A 156 -15.57 8.07 23.36
N LEU A 157 -16.22 8.44 22.27
CA LEU A 157 -17.28 9.44 22.21
C LEU A 157 -18.67 8.78 22.18
N ASN A 158 -19.70 9.56 22.50
CA ASN A 158 -21.10 9.13 22.37
C ASN A 158 -21.59 9.11 20.92
N SER A 159 -20.87 9.76 20.00
CA SER A 159 -21.16 9.73 18.57
C SER A 159 -20.70 8.41 17.96
N TYR A 160 -21.48 7.89 17.01
CA TYR A 160 -21.17 6.66 16.29
C TYR A 160 -21.75 6.70 14.88
N VAL A 161 -21.24 5.85 14.02
CA VAL A 161 -21.81 5.51 12.72
C VAL A 161 -22.37 4.09 12.76
N VAL A 162 -23.42 3.83 11.98
CA VAL A 162 -24.12 2.53 11.98
C VAL A 162 -23.78 1.71 10.74
N LYS A 163 -24.02 0.40 10.83
CA LYS A 163 -23.82 -0.55 9.73
C LYS A 163 -24.39 -0.02 8.42
N GLY A 164 -23.58 -0.13 7.35
CA GLY A 164 -23.97 0.25 6.01
C GLY A 164 -23.68 1.72 5.66
N ASN A 165 -23.44 2.59 6.65
CA ASN A 165 -23.00 3.96 6.40
C ASN A 165 -21.62 4.00 5.74
N LYS A 166 -21.43 5.01 4.89
CA LYS A 166 -20.16 5.33 4.25
C LYS A 166 -19.38 6.30 5.13
N VAL A 167 -18.10 6.04 5.32
CA VAL A 167 -17.14 6.97 5.90
C VAL A 167 -15.93 7.10 4.96
N THR A 168 -15.28 8.26 4.98
CA THR A 168 -14.13 8.53 4.10
C THR A 168 -12.88 8.67 4.96
N LEU A 169 -11.81 7.98 4.55
CA LEU A 169 -10.48 8.09 5.15
C LEU A 169 -9.60 8.90 4.21
N ASN A 170 -9.06 10.03 4.69
CA ASN A 170 -8.12 10.86 3.95
C ASN A 170 -6.68 10.61 4.44
N MET A 171 -5.72 10.82 3.55
CA MET A 171 -4.29 10.59 3.84
C MET A 171 -3.66 11.60 4.81
N ASP A 172 -4.34 12.72 5.07
CA ASP A 172 -3.83 13.81 5.90
C ASP A 172 -3.73 13.45 7.40
N ARG A 173 -4.43 12.40 7.84
CA ARG A 173 -4.49 11.97 9.25
C ARG A 173 -4.46 10.44 9.40
N ILE A 174 -3.35 9.84 8.98
CA ILE A 174 -3.10 8.40 9.15
C ILE A 174 -2.15 8.17 10.31
N GLU A 175 -2.46 7.16 11.10
CA GLU A 175 -1.66 6.70 12.24
C GLU A 175 -1.33 5.22 12.08
N ALA A 176 -0.24 4.79 12.71
CA ALA A 176 0.14 3.38 12.72
C ALA A 176 -0.89 2.52 13.49
N GLY A 177 -1.16 1.33 12.97
CA GLY A 177 -2.00 0.33 13.63
C GLY A 177 -3.44 0.24 13.10
N ASN A 178 -4.37 -0.09 14.00
CA ASN A 178 -5.73 -0.51 13.68
C ASN A 178 -6.78 0.59 13.89
N TRP A 179 -6.35 1.84 14.03
CA TRP A 179 -7.23 2.99 14.19
C TRP A 179 -7.11 3.90 12.98
N VAL A 180 -8.23 4.41 12.50
CA VAL A 180 -8.27 5.30 11.34
C VAL A 180 -9.11 6.52 11.64
N TYR A 181 -8.61 7.69 11.26
CA TYR A 181 -9.39 8.91 11.33
C TYR A 181 -10.31 8.99 10.12
N VAL A 182 -11.61 9.09 10.35
CA VAL A 182 -12.61 9.09 9.27
C VAL A 182 -13.54 10.28 9.37
N TYR A 183 -14.07 10.66 8.21
CA TYR A 183 -15.08 11.68 8.03
C TYR A 183 -16.40 11.01 7.65
N TYR A 184 -17.48 11.41 8.32
CA TYR A 184 -18.84 10.96 8.05
C TYR A 184 -19.73 12.16 7.80
N VAL A 185 -20.56 12.08 6.77
CA VAL A 185 -21.61 13.06 6.48
C VAL A 185 -22.94 12.32 6.50
N ASP A 186 -23.86 12.76 7.36
CA ASP A 186 -25.19 12.16 7.44
C ASP A 186 -26.09 12.59 6.27
N SER A 187 -27.29 11.99 6.17
CA SER A 187 -28.25 12.31 5.11
C SER A 187 -28.79 13.75 5.15
N LYS A 188 -28.51 14.50 6.22
CA LYS A 188 -28.87 15.91 6.40
C LYS A 188 -27.67 16.84 6.17
N GLY A 189 -26.52 16.31 5.75
CA GLY A 189 -25.30 17.07 5.53
C GLY A 189 -24.50 17.39 6.79
N LYS A 190 -24.86 16.81 7.95
CA LYS A 190 -24.10 17.04 9.18
C LYS A 190 -22.81 16.21 9.15
N GLU A 191 -21.70 16.89 9.33
CA GLU A 191 -20.38 16.26 9.38
C GLU A 191 -20.04 15.78 10.80
N THR A 192 -19.34 14.65 10.89
CA THR A 192 -18.72 14.15 12.11
C THR A 192 -17.41 13.47 11.76
N ALA A 193 -16.36 13.74 12.51
CA ALA A 193 -15.05 13.15 12.29
C ALA A 193 -14.44 12.64 13.60
N GLY A 194 -13.59 11.64 13.50
CA GLY A 194 -12.87 11.08 14.64
C GLY A 194 -12.24 9.73 14.32
N TYR A 195 -11.53 9.17 15.30
CA TYR A 195 -10.93 7.85 15.17
C TYR A 195 -11.97 6.75 15.33
N VAL A 196 -11.87 5.73 14.48
CA VAL A 196 -12.65 4.49 14.57
C VAL A 196 -11.72 3.29 14.41
N VAL A 197 -12.16 2.12 14.87
CA VAL A 197 -11.39 0.88 14.72
C VAL A 197 -11.51 0.38 13.28
N LEU A 198 -10.40 0.13 12.62
CA LEU A 198 -10.38 -0.30 11.21
C LEU A 198 -11.13 -1.62 10.99
N THR A 199 -11.12 -2.54 11.95
CA THR A 199 -11.87 -3.82 11.87
C THR A 199 -13.38 -3.64 11.84
N ASP A 200 -13.89 -2.47 12.23
CA ASP A 200 -15.31 -2.14 12.13
C ASP A 200 -15.70 -1.78 10.70
N LEU A 201 -14.72 -1.55 9.83
CA LEU A 201 -14.88 -1.04 8.48
C LEU A 201 -14.54 -2.09 7.42
N ARG A 202 -15.14 -1.95 6.25
CA ARG A 202 -14.77 -2.66 5.03
C ARG A 202 -14.47 -1.66 3.94
N LYS A 203 -13.33 -1.83 3.26
CA LYS A 203 -12.99 -0.99 2.12
C LYS A 203 -14.07 -1.12 1.05
N MET A 204 -14.51 0.01 0.49
CA MET A 204 -15.39 -0.02 -0.67
C MET A 204 -14.53 -0.12 -1.92
N GLU A 205 -14.85 -1.07 -2.80
CA GLU A 205 -14.29 -1.11 -4.13
C GLU A 205 -14.92 0.04 -4.94
N LYS A 206 -14.08 0.81 -5.64
CA LYS A 206 -14.53 1.74 -6.68
C LYS A 206 -14.95 0.94 -7.91
#